data_AF-A0A2V8K6Q1-F1
#
_entry.id   AF-A0A2V8K6Q1-F1
#
_cell.length_a   1.000
_cell.length_b   1.000
_cell.length_c   1.000
_cell.angle_alpha   90.00
_cell.angle_beta   90.00
_cell.angle_gamma   90.00
#
_symmetry.space_group_name_H-M   'P 1'
#
loop_
_entity.id
_entity.type
_entity.pdbx_description
1 polymer ?
#
loop_
_entity_poly.entity_id
_entity_poly.type
_entity_poly.pdbx_seq_one_letter_code
_entity_poly.pdbx_strand_id
1 'polypeptide(L)' 'DGRTYHLQRAGKSPLAETSLATRANEIKALMPGKLLRIDVAVGDTVSEKQTVAIMESMKMETALYAPQAG' A
#
# COMPACT_ATOMS: atom_id res chain seq x y z
N ASP A 1 42.27 26.19 -14.91
CA ASP A 1 41.71 26.23 -13.55
C ASP A 1 40.70 25.11 -13.34
N GLY A 2 41.18 23.87 -13.14
CA GLY A 2 40.32 22.70 -12.99
C GLY A 2 39.61 22.71 -11.64
N ARG A 3 38.28 22.85 -11.64
CA ARG A 3 37.46 22.73 -10.44
C ARG A 3 36.84 21.35 -10.36
N THR A 4 37.12 20.67 -9.26
CA THR A 4 36.50 19.38 -8.91
C THR A 4 35.26 19.64 -8.06
N TYR A 5 34.14 19.03 -8.44
CA TYR A 5 32.91 19.03 -7.65
C TYR A 5 32.66 17.63 -7.08
N HIS A 6 32.31 17.58 -5.80
CA HIS A 6 31.80 16.37 -5.18
C HIS A 6 30.27 16.39 -5.24
N LEU A 7 29.70 15.47 -6.02
CA LEU A 7 28.26 15.25 -6.04
C LEU A 7 27.92 14.19 -4.98
N GLN A 8 27.15 14.60 -3.97
CA GLN A 8 26.62 13.68 -2.99
C GLN A 8 25.31 13.11 -3.53
N ARG A 9 25.27 11.80 -3.74
CA ARG A 9 24.05 11.11 -4.19
C ARG A 9 22.98 11.32 -3.11
N ALA A 10 21.89 12.00 -3.46
CA ALA A 10 20.70 12.02 -2.63
C ALA A 10 20.35 10.57 -2.27
N GLY A 11 20.31 10.27 -0.97
CA GLY A 11 20.15 8.92 -0.45
C GLY A 11 19.00 8.24 -1.18
N LYS A 12 19.28 7.09 -1.77
CA LYS A 12 18.22 6.20 -2.25
C LYS A 12 17.53 5.70 -0.97
N SER A 13 16.46 6.34 -0.52
CA SER A 13 15.61 5.82 0.56
C SER A 13 15.07 4.49 0.06
N PRO A 14 15.54 3.33 0.56
CA PRO A 14 15.21 2.06 -0.09
C PRO A 14 13.73 1.72 0.05
N LEU A 15 13.05 2.29 1.04
CA LEU A 15 11.64 2.13 1.28
C LEU A 15 11.18 3.43 1.90
N ALA A 16 10.22 4.12 1.29
CA ALA A 16 9.42 5.05 2.06
C ALA A 16 8.74 4.21 3.14
N GLU A 17 9.27 4.25 4.36
CA GLU A 17 8.60 3.76 5.54
C GLU A 17 7.30 4.55 5.63
N THR A 18 6.23 3.98 5.08
CA THR A 18 4.90 4.52 5.20
C THR A 18 4.63 4.61 6.69
N SER A 19 4.58 5.83 7.19
CA SER A 19 4.24 6.11 8.58
C SER A 19 3.01 5.27 8.95
N LEU A 20 3.16 4.45 10.00
CA LEU A 20 2.11 3.65 10.64
C LEU A 20 1.08 4.54 11.36
N ALA A 21 0.83 5.76 10.88
CA ALA A 21 -0.42 6.44 11.10
C ALA A 21 -1.48 5.70 10.25
N THR A 22 -1.94 4.56 10.76
CA THR A 22 -3.22 3.98 10.34
C THR A 22 -4.27 4.96 10.81
N ARG A 23 -4.85 5.74 9.88
CA ARG A 23 -6.20 6.21 10.13
C ARG A 23 -7.07 4.96 10.24
N ALA A 24 -7.95 4.89 11.25
CA ALA A 24 -8.72 3.68 11.56
C ALA A 24 -9.53 3.09 10.38
N ASN A 25 -9.68 3.84 9.29
CA ASN A 25 -10.45 3.49 8.10
C ASN A 25 -9.61 3.29 6.82
N GLU A 26 -8.28 3.23 6.93
CA GLU A 26 -7.40 3.03 5.77
C GLU A 26 -7.01 1.56 5.59
N ILE A 27 -7.19 1.04 4.37
CA ILE A 27 -6.67 -0.26 3.95
C ILE A 27 -5.41 -0.02 3.13
N LYS A 28 -4.26 -0.32 3.73
CA LYS A 28 -2.94 -0.18 3.09
C LYS A 28 -2.50 -1.52 2.51
N ALA A 29 -1.80 -1.47 1.38
CA ALA A 29 -1.18 -2.66 0.80
C ALA A 29 -0.06 -3.16 1.73
N LEU A 30 -0.15 -4.43 2.16
CA LEU A 30 0.84 -5.06 3.05
C LEU A 30 2.17 -5.37 2.35
N MET A 31 2.12 -5.55 1.02
CA MET A 31 3.26 -5.90 0.19
C MET A 31 3.12 -5.25 -1.19
N PRO A 32 4.24 -4.96 -1.89
CA PRO A 32 4.19 -4.49 -3.27
C PRO A 32 3.57 -5.54 -4.18
N GLY A 33 2.58 -5.14 -4.97
CA GLY A 33 1.82 -6.05 -5.81
C GLY A 33 0.97 -5.33 -6.83
N LYS A 34 0.15 -6.10 -7.56
CA LYS A 34 -0.82 -5.60 -8.54
C LYS A 34 -2.23 -5.82 -8.02
N LEU A 35 -3.05 -4.77 -7.97
CA LEU A 35 -4.48 -4.91 -7.68
C LEU A 35 -5.16 -5.65 -8.84
N LEU A 36 -5.86 -6.75 -8.53
CA LEU A 36 -6.60 -7.53 -9.51
C LEU A 36 -8.05 -7.06 -9.64
N ARG A 37 -8.72 -6.86 -8.50
CA ARG A 37 -10.11 -6.40 -8.44
C ARG A 37 -10.45 -5.75 -7.11
N ILE A 38 -11.50 -4.93 -7.14
CA ILE A 38 -12.15 -4.33 -5.97
C ILE A 38 -13.58 -4.88 -5.97
N ASP A 39 -13.99 -5.48 -4.85
CA ASP A 39 -15.27 -6.18 -4.71
C ASP A 39 -16.36 -5.30 -4.06
N VAL A 40 -16.07 -4.02 -3.81
CA VAL A 40 -16.96 -3.03 -3.17
C VAL A 40 -16.99 -1.72 -3.95
N ALA A 41 -18.10 -1.00 -3.87
CA ALA A 41 -18.27 0.33 -4.46
C ALA A 41 -18.22 1.44 -3.40
N VAL A 42 -18.09 2.68 -3.86
CA VAL A 42 -18.15 3.86 -2.99
C VAL A 42 -19.55 3.98 -2.40
N GLY A 43 -19.65 4.01 -1.07
CA GLY A 43 -20.91 4.12 -0.34
C GLY A 43 -21.48 2.77 0.13
N ASP A 44 -20.84 1.65 -0.22
CA ASP A 44 -21.22 0.34 0.31
C ASP A 44 -20.85 0.22 1.78
N THR A 45 -21.77 -0.35 2.57
CA THR A 45 -21.50 -0.76 3.94
C THR A 45 -20.83 -2.13 3.94
N VAL A 46 -19.69 -2.25 4.62
CA VAL A 46 -18.92 -3.49 4.75
C VAL A 46 -18.89 -3.97 6.21
N SER A 47 -18.72 -5.28 6.40
CA SER A 47 -18.52 -5.89 7.71
C SER A 47 -17.03 -5.96 8.07
N GLU A 48 -16.70 -6.00 9.37
CA GLU A 48 -15.32 -6.29 9.80
C GLU A 48 -14.84 -7.61 9.18
N LYS A 49 -13.59 -7.63 8.71
CA LYS A 49 -12.97 -8.77 8.02
C LYS A 49 -13.62 -9.15 6.68
N GLN A 50 -14.56 -8.36 6.15
CA GLN A 50 -15.08 -8.55 4.80
C GLN A 50 -13.98 -8.30 3.77
N THR A 51 -13.89 -9.16 2.77
CA THR A 51 -12.99 -8.95 1.62
C THR A 51 -13.46 -7.75 0.82
N VAL A 52 -12.57 -6.77 0.62
CA VAL A 52 -12.86 -5.56 -0.17
C VAL A 52 -12.16 -5.55 -1.52
N ALA A 53 -11.04 -6.25 -1.64
CA ALA A 53 -10.23 -6.28 -2.85
C ALA A 53 -9.29 -7.48 -2.84
N ILE A 54 -8.85 -7.88 -4.04
CA ILE A 54 -7.86 -8.94 -4.24
C ILE A 54 -6.63 -8.35 -4.93
N MET A 55 -5.46 -8.68 -4.42
CA MET A 55 -4.16 -8.26 -4.94
C MET A 55 -3.31 -9.47 -5.29
N GLU A 56 -2.58 -9.39 -6.41
CA GLU A 56 -1.54 -10.35 -6.78
C GLU A 56 -0.18 -9.87 -6.29
N SER A 57 0.60 -10.77 -5.71
CA SER A 57 2.01 -10.55 -5.43
C SER A 57 2.76 -11.85 -5.64
N MET A 58 3.85 -11.81 -6.40
CA MET A 58 4.74 -12.96 -6.61
C MET A 58 3.99 -14.25 -7.04
N LYS A 59 3.02 -14.14 -7.96
CA LYS A 59 2.16 -15.24 -8.46
C LYS A 59 1.17 -15.82 -7.46
N MET A 60 0.90 -15.09 -6.37
CA MET A 60 -0.10 -15.46 -5.38
C MET A 60 -1.14 -14.36 -5.23
N GLU A 61 -2.39 -14.76 -5.10
CA GLU A 61 -3.49 -13.86 -4.79
C GLU A 61 -3.66 -13.73 -3.28
N THR A 62 -3.89 -12.51 -2.80
CA THR A 62 -4.12 -12.20 -1.39
C THR A 62 -5.32 -11.28 -1.26
N ALA A 63 -6.23 -11.63 -0.35
CA ALA A 63 -7.38 -10.82 -0.03
C ALA A 63 -7.02 -9.67 0.92
N LEU A 64 -7.56 -8.49 0.65
CA LEU A 64 -7.54 -7.35 1.55
C LEU A 64 -8.88 -7.26 2.28
N TYR A 65 -8.81 -7.08 3.59
CA TYR A 65 -9.97 -7.11 4.47
C TYR A 65 -10.29 -5.74 5.06
N ALA A 66 -11.57 -5.48 5.30
CA ALA A 66 -12.02 -4.31 6.04
C ALA A 66 -11.55 -4.38 7.50
N PRO A 67 -10.89 -3.33 8.03
CA PRO A 67 -10.37 -3.30 9.39
C PRO A 67 -11.49 -3.18 10.45
N GLN A 68 -12.65 -2.66 10.06
CA GLN A 68 -13.86 -2.57 10.86
C GLN A 68 -15.10 -2.52 9.97
N ALA A 69 -16.28 -2.68 10.58
CA ALA A 69 -17.55 -2.50 9.89
C ALA A 69 -17.86 -1.01 9.66
N GLY A 70 -18.53 -0.67 8.56
CA GLY A 70 -18.91 0.70 8.21
C GLY A 70 -19.34 0.86 6.76
#